data_AF-A0A517XKX5-F1
#
_entry.id   AF-A0A517XKX5-F1
#
_cell.length_a   1.000
_cell.length_b   1.000
_cell.length_c   1.000
_cell.angle_alpha   90.00
_cell.angle_beta   90.00
_cell.angle_gamma   90.00
#
_symmetry.space_group_name_H-M   'P 1'
#
loop_
_entity.id
_entity.type
_entity.pdbx_description
1 polymer ?
#
loop_
_entity_poly.entity_id
_entity_poly.type
_entity_poly.pdbx_seq_one_letter_code
_entity_poly.pdbx_strand_id
1 'polypeptide(L)'
;MNANAPLYVTPAGPVQIPESPFPGAEIADLLRQSIDLQREQVALLKQQQAAGDNVSRCRAFLAKWADEFPHVGPACKQSLPALERAYLALLSDLTDKVKDLGDDLADDFVLSDFLDRYGVKVNQLGGIINQISPIADAAPAETQ
;
A
#
# COMPACT_ATOMS: atom_id res chain seq x y z
N MET A 1 -22.20 27.06 -90.01
CA MET A 1 -20.96 27.16 -89.21
C MET A 1 -21.34 27.15 -87.75
N ASN A 2 -21.12 26.05 -87.03
CA ASN A 2 -21.16 26.02 -85.56
C ASN A 2 -19.95 25.22 -85.11
N ALA A 3 -18.92 25.92 -84.66
CA ALA A 3 -17.76 25.36 -84.00
C ALA A 3 -18.06 25.38 -82.49
N ASN A 4 -18.00 24.24 -81.81
CA ASN A 4 -17.90 24.23 -80.36
C ASN A 4 -16.84 23.21 -79.96
N ALA A 5 -15.73 23.73 -79.46
CA ALA A 5 -14.51 22.99 -79.13
C ALA A 5 -14.64 22.27 -77.77
N PRO A 6 -13.92 21.16 -77.55
CA PRO A 6 -13.97 20.46 -76.27
C PRO A 6 -13.27 21.27 -75.16
N LEU A 7 -13.97 21.49 -74.05
CA LEU A 7 -13.42 22.00 -72.80
C LEU A 7 -12.48 20.96 -72.19
N TYR A 8 -11.19 21.30 -72.08
CA TYR A 8 -10.24 20.52 -71.28
C TYR A 8 -10.28 20.99 -69.83
N VAL A 9 -10.67 20.09 -68.93
CA VAL A 9 -10.51 20.28 -67.48
C VAL A 9 -9.12 19.79 -67.09
N THR A 10 -8.22 20.70 -66.76
CA THR A 10 -6.95 20.36 -66.12
C THR A 10 -7.20 19.98 -64.66
N PRO A 11 -6.67 18.85 -64.17
CA PRO A 11 -6.81 18.48 -62.76
C PRO A 11 -6.06 19.50 -61.90
N ALA A 12 -6.72 19.98 -60.84
CA ALA A 12 -6.09 20.85 -59.86
C ALA A 12 -4.89 20.10 -59.24
N GLY A 13 -3.71 20.73 -59.27
CA GLY A 13 -2.52 20.20 -58.60
C GLY A 13 -2.77 20.02 -57.09
N PRO A 14 -1.98 19.17 -56.41
CA PRO A 14 -2.17 18.91 -54.99
C PRO A 14 -2.09 20.22 -54.19
N VAL A 15 -3.17 20.56 -53.50
CA VAL A 15 -3.23 21.69 -52.58
C VAL A 15 -2.29 21.40 -51.42
N GLN A 16 -1.14 22.09 -51.36
CA GLN A 16 -0.30 22.07 -50.16
C GLN A 16 -1.01 22.86 -49.06
N ILE A 17 -1.56 22.13 -48.09
CA ILE A 17 -2.12 22.71 -46.87
C ILE A 17 -0.95 23.29 -46.07
N PRO A 18 -1.00 24.56 -45.64
CA PRO A 18 0.04 25.13 -44.78
C PRO A 18 0.22 24.27 -43.53
N GLU A 19 1.46 23.88 -43.24
CA GLU A 19 1.78 23.15 -42.02
C GLU A 19 1.38 24.01 -40.82
N SER A 20 0.49 23.48 -39.97
CA SER A 20 -0.09 24.22 -38.85
C SER A 20 1.02 24.65 -37.88
N PRO A 21 1.09 25.91 -37.45
CA PRO A 21 2.17 26.42 -36.58
C PRO A 21 2.02 25.98 -35.12
N PHE A 22 1.00 25.19 -34.79
CA PHE A 22 0.73 24.79 -33.41
C PHE A 22 1.63 23.62 -32.99
N PRO A 23 2.31 23.70 -31.83
CA PRO A 23 3.09 22.60 -31.26
C PRO A 23 2.15 21.53 -30.67
N GLY A 24 1.26 20.98 -31.50
CA GLY A 24 0.26 19.99 -31.10
C GLY A 24 0.89 18.69 -30.60
N ALA A 25 2.09 18.36 -31.07
CA ALA A 25 2.87 17.23 -30.59
C ALA A 25 3.36 17.43 -29.14
N GLU A 26 3.96 18.59 -28.84
CA GLU A 26 4.43 18.91 -27.48
C GLU A 26 3.27 19.00 -26.49
N ILE A 27 2.15 19.59 -26.89
CA ILE A 27 0.93 19.64 -26.07
C ILE A 27 0.37 18.23 -25.85
N ALA A 28 0.33 17.38 -26.89
CA ALA A 28 -0.11 16.00 -26.75
C ALA A 28 0.81 15.19 -25.82
N ASP A 29 2.12 15.43 -25.87
CA ASP A 29 3.09 14.77 -25.00
C ASP A 29 2.99 15.25 -23.54
N LEU A 30 2.77 16.55 -23.31
CA LEU A 30 2.46 17.07 -21.97
C LEU A 30 1.16 16.49 -21.42
N LEU A 31 0.12 16.33 -22.25
CA LEU A 31 -1.14 15.70 -21.83
C LEU A 31 -0.95 14.22 -21.49
N ARG A 32 -0.13 13.49 -22.26
CA ARG A 32 0.22 12.09 -21.94
C ARG A 32 0.96 11.99 -20.61
N GLN A 33 1.98 12.83 -20.41
CA GLN A 33 2.72 12.90 -19.14
C GLN A 33 1.80 13.25 -17.96
N SER A 34 0.84 14.16 -18.17
CA SER A 34 -0.16 14.50 -17.15
C SER A 34 -1.07 13.33 -16.81
N ILE A 35 -1.54 12.58 -17.81
CA ILE A 35 -2.35 11.37 -17.60
C ILE A 35 -1.56 10.31 -16.84
N ASP A 36 -0.29 10.11 -17.17
CA ASP A 36 0.57 9.14 -16.49
C ASP A 36 0.78 9.53 -15.01
N LEU A 37 1.04 10.81 -14.74
CA LEU A 37 1.16 11.32 -13.37
C LEU A 37 -0.16 11.20 -12.59
N GLN A 38 -1.30 11.45 -13.24
CA GLN A 38 -2.63 11.26 -12.62
C GLN A 38 -2.89 9.79 -12.29
N ARG A 39 -2.48 8.86 -13.15
CA ARG A 39 -2.61 7.41 -12.89
C ARG A 39 -1.79 6.98 -11.68
N GLU A 40 -0.56 7.45 -11.58
CA GLU A 40 0.30 7.21 -10.43
C GLU A 40 -0.29 7.81 -9.15
N GLN A 41 -0.79 9.04 -9.21
CA GLN A 41 -1.45 9.68 -8.08
C GLN A 41 -2.68 8.90 -7.60
N VAL A 42 -3.53 8.43 -8.53
CA VAL A 42 -4.69 7.60 -8.18
C VAL A 42 -4.25 6.27 -7.57
N ALA A 43 -3.16 5.67 -8.06
CA ALA A 43 -2.62 4.44 -7.48
C ALA A 43 -2.17 4.66 -6.03
N LEU A 44 -1.44 5.75 -5.76
CA LEU A 44 -1.00 6.12 -4.40
C LEU A 44 -2.19 6.42 -3.47
N LEU A 45 -3.21 7.13 -3.96
CA LEU A 45 -4.41 7.41 -3.18
C LEU A 45 -5.19 6.13 -2.82
N LYS A 46 -5.32 5.19 -3.75
CA LYS A 46 -5.94 3.88 -3.48
C LYS A 46 -5.16 3.10 -2.43
N GLN A 47 -3.83 3.12 -2.49
CA GLN A 47 -2.98 2.49 -1.50
C GLN A 47 -3.14 3.13 -0.11
N GLN A 48 -3.20 4.47 -0.05
CA GLN A 48 -3.42 5.21 1.19
C GLN A 48 -4.80 4.91 1.79
N GLN A 49 -5.84 4.84 0.95
CA GLN A 49 -7.18 4.49 1.41
C GLN A 49 -7.22 3.08 2.01
N ALA A 50 -6.61 2.10 1.34
CA ALA A 50 -6.53 0.73 1.84
C ALA A 50 -5.83 0.63 3.21
N ALA A 51 -4.84 1.49 3.48
CA ALA A 51 -4.18 1.58 4.77
C ALA A 51 -5.08 2.21 5.85
N GLY A 52 -5.86 3.25 5.51
CA GLY A 52 -6.78 3.92 6.44
C GLY A 52 -8.05 3.12 6.75
N ASP A 53 -8.49 2.25 5.84
CA ASP A 53 -9.73 1.49 5.96
C ASP A 53 -9.72 0.49 7.14
N ASN A 54 -8.56 -0.01 7.55
CA ASN A 54 -8.50 -0.96 8.66
C ASN A 54 -8.88 -0.32 10.01
N VAL A 55 -8.40 0.90 10.30
CA VAL A 55 -8.71 1.60 11.55
C VAL A 55 -10.16 2.06 11.57
N SER A 56 -10.70 2.53 10.43
CA SER A 56 -12.11 2.94 10.32
C SER A 56 -13.06 1.75 10.54
N ARG A 57 -12.74 0.58 9.99
CA ARG A 57 -13.49 -0.67 10.21
C ARG A 57 -13.42 -1.13 11.67
N CYS A 58 -12.25 -1.09 12.29
CA CYS A 58 -12.10 -1.42 13.72
C CYS A 58 -12.89 -0.45 14.60
N ARG A 59 -12.92 0.83 14.27
CA ARG A 59 -13.72 1.83 14.99
C ARG A 59 -15.22 1.55 14.90
N ALA A 60 -15.71 1.23 13.70
CA ALA A 60 -17.10 0.83 13.51
C ALA A 60 -17.45 -0.47 14.26
N PHE A 61 -16.52 -1.44 14.29
CA PHE A 61 -16.67 -2.66 15.06
C PHE A 61 -16.77 -2.40 16.57
N LEU A 62 -15.89 -1.57 17.13
CA LEU A 62 -15.95 -1.18 18.55
C LEU A 62 -17.25 -0.45 18.87
N ALA A 63 -17.70 0.47 18.00
CA ALA A 63 -18.95 1.19 18.19
C ALA A 63 -20.17 0.26 18.19
N LYS A 64 -20.18 -0.78 17.34
CA LYS A 64 -21.25 -1.78 17.27
C LYS A 64 -21.43 -2.55 18.58
N TRP A 65 -20.34 -2.79 19.31
CA TRP A 65 -20.32 -3.63 20.51
C TRP A 65 -20.05 -2.83 21.80
N ALA A 66 -20.18 -1.50 21.75
CA ALA A 66 -19.81 -0.62 22.85
C ALA A 66 -20.62 -0.87 24.13
N ASP A 67 -21.89 -1.22 24.01
CA ASP A 67 -22.77 -1.45 25.17
C ASP A 67 -22.43 -2.76 25.91
N GLU A 68 -22.01 -3.79 25.17
CA GLU A 68 -21.67 -5.11 25.73
C GLU A 68 -20.21 -5.20 26.17
N PHE A 69 -19.31 -4.50 25.47
CA PHE A 69 -17.86 -4.58 25.65
C PHE A 69 -17.18 -3.19 25.73
N PRO A 70 -17.59 -2.31 26.66
CA PRO A 70 -17.13 -0.91 26.69
C PRO A 70 -15.63 -0.75 26.93
N HIS A 71 -14.98 -1.74 27.56
CA HIS A 71 -13.58 -1.66 27.97
C HIS A 71 -12.61 -2.35 27.01
N VAL A 72 -13.07 -3.04 25.96
CA VAL A 72 -12.18 -3.80 25.07
C VAL A 72 -11.17 -2.89 24.36
N GLY A 73 -11.62 -1.78 23.77
CA GLY A 73 -10.72 -0.81 23.13
C GLY A 73 -9.65 -0.26 24.09
N PRO A 74 -10.06 0.33 25.24
CA PRO A 74 -9.12 0.80 26.27
C PRO A 74 -8.18 -0.31 26.79
N ALA A 75 -8.68 -1.50 27.08
CA ALA A 75 -7.86 -2.62 27.55
C ALA A 75 -6.83 -3.07 26.50
N CYS A 76 -7.20 -3.13 25.22
CA CYS A 76 -6.27 -3.38 24.11
C CYS A 76 -5.17 -2.31 24.07
N LYS A 77 -5.54 -1.03 24.19
CA LYS A 77 -4.59 0.09 24.19
C LYS A 77 -3.65 0.07 25.40
N GLN A 78 -4.15 -0.28 26.58
CA GLN A 78 -3.36 -0.37 27.81
C GLN A 78 -2.43 -1.60 27.83
N SER A 79 -2.84 -2.72 27.24
CA SER A 79 -2.05 -3.97 27.22
C SER A 79 -1.02 -4.04 26.09
N LEU A 80 -1.27 -3.36 24.97
CA LEU A 80 -0.40 -3.38 23.79
C LEU A 80 1.07 -3.07 24.11
N PRO A 81 1.42 -2.02 24.90
CA PRO A 81 2.82 -1.74 25.23
C PRO A 81 3.51 -2.84 26.04
N ALA A 82 2.77 -3.64 26.82
CA ALA A 82 3.33 -4.77 27.54
C ALA A 82 3.64 -5.93 26.58
N LEU A 83 2.73 -6.19 25.63
CA LEU A 83 2.92 -7.20 24.59
C LEU A 83 4.09 -6.85 23.66
N GLU A 84 4.19 -5.60 23.22
CA GLU A 84 5.30 -5.12 22.39
C GLU A 84 6.65 -5.28 23.10
N ARG A 85 6.73 -4.93 24.40
CA ARG A 85 7.94 -5.15 25.19
C ARG A 85 8.31 -6.63 25.30
N ALA A 86 7.33 -7.50 25.52
CA ALA A 86 7.57 -8.95 25.55
C ALA A 86 8.07 -9.46 24.19
N TYR A 87 7.54 -8.95 23.08
CA TYR A 87 7.97 -9.31 21.74
C TYR A 87 9.40 -8.86 21.46
N LEU A 88 9.74 -7.62 21.81
CA LEU A 88 11.11 -7.11 21.69
C LEU A 88 12.09 -7.90 22.56
N ALA A 89 11.71 -8.28 23.79
CA ALA A 89 12.54 -9.11 24.64
C ALA A 89 12.80 -10.50 24.02
N LEU A 90 11.77 -11.12 23.43
CA LEU A 90 11.91 -12.40 22.72
C LEU A 90 12.83 -12.27 21.49
N LEU A 91 12.69 -11.20 20.72
CA LEU A 91 13.57 -10.93 19.57
C LEU A 91 15.02 -10.69 20.01
N SER A 92 15.24 -10.02 21.15
CA SER A 92 16.57 -9.83 21.71
C SER A 92 17.21 -11.18 22.06
N ASP A 93 16.51 -12.02 22.84
CA ASP A 93 17.00 -13.35 23.22
C ASP A 93 17.31 -14.23 22.00
N LEU A 94 16.42 -14.22 21.01
CA LEU A 94 16.62 -14.90 19.73
C LEU A 94 17.88 -14.40 19.03
N THR A 95 18.05 -13.07 18.92
CA THR A 95 19.17 -12.46 18.21
C THR A 95 20.50 -12.75 18.89
N ASP A 96 20.51 -12.75 20.22
CA ASP A 96 21.71 -13.12 20.99
C ASP A 96 22.02 -14.61 20.82
N LYS A 97 21.00 -15.48 20.80
CA LYS A 97 21.20 -16.90 20.55
C LYS A 97 21.76 -17.19 19.15
N VAL A 98 21.33 -16.43 18.13
CA VAL A 98 21.89 -16.54 16.77
C VAL A 98 23.37 -16.17 16.75
N LYS A 99 23.77 -15.10 17.46
CA LYS A 99 25.19 -14.71 17.57
C LYS A 99 26.01 -15.78 18.26
N ASP A 100 25.47 -16.38 19.32
CA ASP A 100 26.15 -17.44 20.08
C ASP A 100 26.33 -18.73 19.26
N LEU A 101 25.37 -19.08 18.41
CA LEU A 101 25.45 -20.25 17.54
C LEU A 101 26.43 -20.04 16.38
N GLY A 102 26.51 -18.82 15.82
CA GLY A 102 27.46 -18.49 14.76
C GLY A 102 27.38 -19.46 13.57
N ASP A 103 28.51 -20.06 13.21
CA ASP A 103 28.62 -21.00 12.08
C ASP A 103 27.86 -22.32 12.32
N ASP A 104 27.60 -22.70 13.58
CA ASP A 104 26.85 -23.91 13.91
C ASP A 104 25.39 -23.83 13.44
N LEU A 105 24.86 -22.62 13.23
CA LEU A 105 23.50 -22.42 12.71
C LEU A 105 23.33 -22.91 11.26
N ALA A 106 24.44 -23.13 10.52
CA ALA A 106 24.39 -23.73 9.19
C ALA A 106 24.10 -25.23 9.20
N ASP A 107 24.18 -25.89 10.37
CA ASP A 107 23.77 -27.27 10.54
C ASP A 107 22.24 -27.39 10.59
N ASP A 108 21.67 -28.26 9.73
CA ASP A 108 20.23 -28.42 9.57
C ASP A 108 19.52 -28.82 10.88
N PHE A 109 20.16 -29.61 11.74
CA PHE A 109 19.60 -30.00 13.03
C PHE A 109 19.59 -28.82 14.00
N VAL A 110 20.70 -28.08 14.08
CA VAL A 110 20.81 -26.87 14.93
C VAL A 110 19.80 -25.81 14.49
N LEU A 111 19.65 -25.59 13.18
CA LEU A 111 18.67 -24.66 12.63
C LEU A 111 17.24 -25.10 12.95
N SER A 112 16.92 -26.39 12.80
CA SER A 112 15.58 -26.91 13.10
C SER A 112 15.23 -26.74 14.59
N ASP A 113 16.13 -27.11 15.51
CA ASP A 113 15.91 -26.94 16.95
C ASP A 113 15.72 -25.46 17.33
N PHE A 114 16.52 -24.57 16.73
CA PHE A 114 16.37 -23.14 16.91
C PHE A 114 14.99 -22.64 16.43
N LEU A 115 14.56 -23.03 15.24
CA LEU A 115 13.26 -22.66 14.68
C LEU A 115 12.10 -23.19 15.53
N ASP A 116 12.19 -24.42 16.02
CA ASP A 116 11.16 -25.00 16.91
C ASP A 116 11.06 -24.25 18.24
N ARG A 117 12.20 -23.82 18.81
CA ARG A 117 12.25 -23.11 20.08
C ARG A 117 11.74 -21.67 20.01
N TYR A 118 12.04 -20.97 18.91
CA TYR A 118 11.79 -19.54 18.76
C TYR A 118 10.69 -19.19 17.76
N GLY A 119 10.60 -19.89 16.64
CA GLY A 119 9.73 -19.54 15.51
C GLY A 119 8.26 -19.49 15.89
N VAL A 120 7.76 -20.50 16.62
CA VAL A 120 6.36 -20.55 17.06
C VAL A 120 6.02 -19.37 17.98
N LYS A 121 6.89 -19.07 18.96
CA LYS A 121 6.64 -17.99 19.94
C LYS A 121 6.64 -16.62 19.27
N VAL A 122 7.58 -16.36 18.37
CA VAL A 122 7.66 -15.11 17.61
C VAL A 122 6.41 -14.93 16.74
N ASN A 123 6.01 -15.99 16.01
CA ASN A 123 4.82 -15.95 15.16
C ASN A 123 3.55 -15.72 15.97
N GLN A 124 3.38 -16.43 17.09
CA GLN A 124 2.20 -16.29 17.94
C GLN A 124 2.09 -14.89 18.56
N LEU A 125 3.17 -14.39 19.16
CA LEU A 125 3.14 -13.09 19.83
C LEU A 125 3.00 -11.94 18.83
N GLY A 126 3.70 -12.00 17.69
CA GLY A 126 3.51 -11.05 16.59
C GLY A 126 2.09 -11.10 16.03
N GLY A 127 1.51 -12.29 15.89
CA GLY A 127 0.12 -12.48 15.46
C GLY A 127 -0.90 -11.86 16.43
N ILE A 128 -0.67 -11.98 17.74
CA ILE A 128 -1.51 -11.34 18.77
C ILE A 128 -1.41 -9.82 18.67
N ILE A 129 -0.20 -9.27 18.56
CA ILE A 129 0.03 -7.82 18.41
C ILE A 129 -0.67 -7.30 17.15
N ASN A 130 -0.54 -7.99 16.01
CA ASN A 130 -1.17 -7.60 14.75
C ASN A 130 -2.71 -7.59 14.82
N GLN A 131 -3.32 -8.44 15.65
CA GLN A 131 -4.76 -8.45 15.86
C GLN A 131 -5.23 -7.34 16.81
N ILE A 132 -4.44 -7.04 17.85
CA ILE A 132 -4.79 -6.08 18.90
C ILE A 132 -4.48 -4.64 18.49
N SER A 133 -3.40 -4.41 17.73
CA SER A 133 -2.95 -3.05 17.36
C SER A 133 -4.03 -2.23 16.66
N PRO A 134 -4.72 -2.73 15.61
CA PRO A 134 -5.76 -1.94 14.94
C PRO A 134 -6.96 -1.61 15.87
N ILE A 135 -7.24 -2.47 16.84
CA ILE A 135 -8.30 -2.26 17.84
C ILE A 135 -7.85 -1.19 18.84
N ALA A 136 -6.61 -1.25 19.30
CA ALA A 136 -6.01 -0.25 20.19
C ALA A 136 -5.93 1.14 19.53
N ASP A 137 -5.58 1.21 18.24
CA ASP A 137 -5.52 2.46 17.46
C ASP A 137 -6.89 3.05 17.18
N ALA A 138 -7.90 2.19 17.00
CA ALA A 138 -9.28 2.60 16.81
C ALA A 138 -9.99 3.03 18.11
N ALA A 139 -9.44 2.68 19.27
CA ALA A 139 -10.01 3.01 20.56
C ALA A 139 -10.01 4.54 20.77
N PRO A 140 -11.11 5.12 21.28
CA PRO A 140 -11.15 6.54 21.60
C PRO A 140 -10.03 6.88 22.59
N ALA A 141 -9.46 8.08 22.47
CA ALA A 141 -8.60 8.60 23.53
C ALA A 141 -9.45 8.72 24.79
N GLU A 142 -8.97 8.16 25.91
CA GLU A 142 -9.62 8.33 27.21
C GLU A 142 -9.72 9.85 27.46
N THR A 143 -10.92 10.41 27.35
CA THR A 143 -11.21 11.76 27.84
C THR A 143 -11.08 11.72 29.35
N GLN A 144 -9.94 12.19 29.82
CA GLN A 144 -9.64 12.44 31.22
C GLN A 144 -10.49 13.59 31.78
#